data_AF-A0A7W5VFE4-F1
#
_entry.id   AF-A0A7W5VFE4-F1
#
_cell.length_a   1.000
_cell.length_b   1.000
_cell.length_c   1.000
_cell.angle_alpha   90.00
_cell.angle_beta   90.00
_cell.angle_gamma   90.00
#
_symmetry.space_group_name_H-M   'P 1'
#
loop_
_entity.id
_entity.type
_entity.pdbx_description
1 polymer ?
#
loop_
_entity_poly.entity_id
_entity_poly.type
_entity_poly.pdbx_seq_one_letter_code
_entity_poly.pdbx_strand_id
1 'polypeptide(L)'
;MSVIEEGAKKSGILWLHLDRPRLAWHVWHEGAIYLVTGGEEQDLPGLVGRDSVRVTLRSKDNGAELVAFDARVEVVDQAAAADAVAALAKERLNARDAARLTDRWSVSSAVVRLTP
;
A
#
# COMPACT_ATOMS: atom_id res chain seq x y z
N MET A 1 -8.22 0.96 -18.72
CA MET A 1 -8.25 0.70 -17.27
C MET A 1 -8.09 -0.80 -17.07
N SER A 2 -7.04 -1.23 -16.37
CA SER A 2 -6.75 -2.67 -16.19
C SER A 2 -7.59 -3.26 -15.06
N VAL A 3 -7.71 -4.60 -15.00
CA VAL A 3 -8.34 -5.29 -13.87
C VAL A 3 -7.65 -4.98 -12.54
N ILE A 4 -6.33 -4.74 -12.58
CA ILE A 4 -5.52 -4.40 -11.41
C ILE A 4 -5.88 -3.02 -10.90
N GLU A 5 -5.92 -2.02 -11.78
CA GLU A 5 -6.32 -0.64 -11.43
C GLU A 5 -7.73 -0.61 -10.84
N GLU A 6 -8.69 -1.27 -11.50
CA GLU A 6 -10.06 -1.34 -11.01
C GLU A 6 -10.19 -2.05 -9.67
N GLY A 7 -9.49 -3.18 -9.51
CA GLY A 7 -9.49 -3.93 -8.26
C GLY A 7 -8.89 -3.12 -7.11
N ALA A 8 -7.75 -2.47 -7.34
CA ALA A 8 -7.06 -1.67 -6.33
C ALA A 8 -7.87 -0.44 -5.90
N LYS A 9 -8.56 0.24 -6.84
CA LYS A 9 -9.45 1.37 -6.52
C LYS A 9 -10.67 0.97 -5.68
N LYS A 10 -11.16 -0.28 -5.81
CA LYS A 10 -12.39 -0.73 -5.14
C LYS A 10 -12.16 -1.43 -3.80
N SER A 11 -11.14 -2.29 -3.69
CA SER A 11 -10.97 -3.21 -2.55
C SER A 11 -10.48 -2.52 -1.26
N GLY A 12 -9.62 -1.50 -1.37
CA GLY A 12 -8.98 -0.81 -0.22
C GLY A 12 -8.00 -1.67 0.61
N ILE A 13 -7.99 -2.98 0.38
CA ILE A 13 -7.03 -3.93 0.95
C ILE A 13 -6.59 -4.96 -0.11
N LEU A 14 -5.43 -5.57 0.13
CA LEU A 14 -4.82 -6.62 -0.69
C LEU A 14 -4.01 -7.59 0.18
N TRP A 15 -3.53 -8.69 -0.40
CA TRP A 15 -2.55 -9.57 0.24
C TRP A 15 -1.19 -9.45 -0.43
N LEU A 16 -0.15 -9.30 0.38
CA LEU A 16 1.24 -9.43 -0.03
C LEU A 16 1.76 -10.81 0.37
N HIS A 17 2.40 -11.49 -0.57
CA HIS A 17 3.05 -12.78 -0.32
C HIS A 17 4.48 -12.52 0.18
N LEU A 18 4.61 -12.37 1.50
CA LEU A 18 5.88 -12.14 2.20
C LEU A 18 6.39 -13.45 2.81
N ASP A 19 6.80 -13.45 4.07
CA ASP A 19 7.06 -14.66 4.85
C ASP A 19 5.81 -15.54 5.00
N ARG A 20 4.65 -14.91 5.02
CA ARG A 20 3.31 -15.47 4.91
C ARG A 20 2.41 -14.46 4.18
N PRO A 21 1.20 -14.85 3.72
CA PRO A 21 0.25 -13.87 3.21
C PRO A 21 -0.07 -12.83 4.29
N ARG A 22 0.21 -11.55 3.99
CA ARG A 22 -0.07 -10.42 4.87
C ARG A 22 -1.11 -9.53 4.23
N LEU A 23 -2.22 -9.31 4.94
CA LEU A 23 -3.23 -8.34 4.55
C LEU A 23 -2.65 -6.94 4.74
N ALA A 24 -2.74 -6.10 3.70
CA ALA A 24 -2.32 -4.71 3.77
C ALA A 24 -3.45 -3.79 3.28
N TRP A 25 -3.61 -2.66 3.96
CA TRP A 25 -4.39 -1.55 3.42
C TRP A 25 -3.50 -0.69 2.53
N HIS A 26 -4.11 -0.07 1.52
CA HIS A 26 -3.41 0.66 0.47
C HIS A 26 -4.28 1.77 -0.13
N VAL A 27 -3.67 2.62 -0.95
CA VAL A 27 -4.38 3.52 -1.87
C VAL A 27 -3.88 3.27 -3.30
N TRP A 28 -4.76 3.38 -4.29
CA TRP A 28 -4.32 3.51 -5.68
C TRP A 28 -4.09 4.98 -6.01
N HIS A 29 -2.91 5.32 -6.54
CA HIS A 29 -2.58 6.67 -6.95
C HIS A 29 -1.74 6.64 -8.23
N GLU A 30 -2.19 7.36 -9.25
CA GLU A 30 -1.47 7.56 -10.52
C GLU A 30 -0.79 6.30 -11.11
N GLY A 31 -1.54 5.20 -11.21
CA GLY A 31 -1.05 3.98 -11.87
C GLY A 31 -0.33 2.99 -10.95
N ALA A 32 -0.21 3.28 -9.66
CA ALA A 32 0.44 2.41 -8.70
C ALA A 32 -0.35 2.25 -7.40
N ILE A 33 0.00 1.21 -6.66
CA ILE A 33 -0.49 0.95 -5.31
C ILE A 33 0.52 1.55 -4.33
N TYR A 34 0.05 2.37 -3.39
CA TYR A 34 0.86 2.90 -2.31
C TYR A 34 0.39 2.33 -0.98
N LEU A 35 1.36 1.99 -0.13
CA LEU A 35 1.14 1.50 1.22
C LEU A 35 2.21 2.05 2.15
N VAL A 36 1.99 1.96 3.46
CA VAL A 36 2.95 2.36 4.49
C VAL A 36 3.23 1.18 5.41
N THR A 37 4.48 1.06 5.88
CA THR A 37 4.90 0.04 6.84
C THR A 37 5.90 0.60 7.85
N GLY A 38 5.92 0.03 9.06
CA GLY A 38 6.85 0.43 10.13
C GLY A 38 6.33 1.57 11.03
N GLY A 39 7.00 1.79 12.15
CA GLY A 39 6.54 2.72 13.18
C GLY A 39 5.25 2.20 13.84
N GLU A 40 4.23 3.04 13.89
CA GLU A 40 2.88 2.67 14.40
C GLU A 40 1.95 2.11 13.30
N GLU A 41 2.45 1.94 12.07
CA GLU A 41 1.66 1.42 10.95
C GLU A 41 1.76 -0.10 10.80
N GLN A 42 1.03 -0.64 9.83
CA GLN A 42 1.00 -2.08 9.54
C GLN A 42 2.42 -2.67 9.37
N ASP A 43 2.62 -3.88 9.90
CA ASP A 43 3.91 -4.58 9.85
C ASP A 43 4.00 -5.51 8.64
N LEU A 44 4.84 -5.12 7.67
CA LEU A 44 5.09 -5.83 6.41
C LEU A 44 6.59 -6.23 6.30
N PRO A 45 7.06 -7.17 7.13
CA PRO A 45 8.48 -7.53 7.20
C PRO A 45 8.97 -8.16 5.90
N GLY A 46 10.16 -7.77 5.47
CA GLY A 46 10.77 -8.23 4.23
C GLY A 46 10.18 -7.61 2.95
N LEU A 47 9.27 -6.65 3.07
CA LEU A 47 8.83 -5.86 1.92
C LEU A 47 9.87 -4.80 1.53
N VAL A 48 10.33 -4.00 2.50
CA VAL A 48 11.40 -3.01 2.28
C VAL A 48 12.70 -3.75 1.93
N GLY A 49 13.35 -3.36 0.83
CA GLY A 49 14.58 -3.98 0.33
C GLY A 49 14.37 -5.17 -0.61
N ARG A 50 13.12 -5.50 -0.94
CA ARG A 50 12.76 -6.50 -1.96
C ARG A 50 12.58 -5.81 -3.31
N ASP A 51 12.91 -6.48 -4.42
CA ASP A 51 12.74 -5.93 -5.78
C ASP A 51 11.31 -6.06 -6.31
N SER A 52 10.64 -7.17 -5.98
CA SER A 52 9.26 -7.46 -6.40
C SER A 52 8.50 -8.31 -5.40
N VAL A 53 7.19 -8.12 -5.28
CA VAL A 53 6.31 -8.90 -4.40
C VAL A 53 5.09 -9.39 -5.16
N ARG A 54 4.67 -10.63 -4.90
CA ARG A 54 3.39 -11.14 -5.39
C ARG A 54 2.25 -10.52 -4.58
N VAL A 55 1.28 -9.96 -5.29
CA VAL A 55 0.09 -9.29 -4.77
C VAL A 55 -1.13 -10.10 -5.17
N THR A 56 -2.08 -10.27 -4.25
CA THR A 56 -3.43 -10.76 -4.55
C THR A 56 -4.45 -9.68 -4.21
N LEU A 57 -5.22 -9.25 -5.22
CA LEU A 57 -6.39 -8.41 -5.04
C LEU A 57 -7.63 -9.28 -4.88
N ARG A 58 -8.56 -8.83 -4.03
CA ARG A 58 -9.88 -9.44 -3.89
C ARG A 58 -10.97 -8.58 -4.52
N SER A 59 -12.08 -9.21 -4.85
CA SER A 59 -13.34 -8.50 -5.10
C SER A 59 -13.83 -7.87 -3.80
N LYS A 60 -14.25 -6.60 -3.90
CA LYS A 60 -14.90 -5.90 -2.79
C LYS A 60 -16.22 -6.58 -2.41
N ASP A 61 -16.96 -7.04 -3.40
CA ASP A 61 -18.37 -7.44 -3.28
C ASP A 61 -18.54 -8.78 -2.55
N ASN A 62 -17.68 -9.75 -2.84
CA ASN A 62 -17.78 -11.11 -2.30
C ASN A 62 -16.50 -11.64 -1.67
N GLY A 63 -15.41 -10.87 -1.68
CA GLY A 63 -14.13 -11.26 -1.07
C GLY A 63 -13.34 -12.33 -1.83
N ALA A 64 -13.85 -12.83 -2.96
CA ALA A 64 -13.13 -13.80 -3.78
C ALA A 64 -11.86 -13.18 -4.39
N GLU A 65 -10.86 -14.02 -4.71
CA GLU A 65 -9.70 -13.59 -5.47
C GLU A 65 -10.14 -12.98 -6.81
N LEU A 66 -9.69 -11.75 -7.09
CA LEU A 66 -9.96 -11.05 -8.34
C LEU A 66 -8.81 -11.24 -9.32
N VAL A 67 -7.56 -11.00 -8.87
CA VAL A 67 -6.34 -11.15 -9.67
C VAL A 67 -5.13 -11.29 -8.75
N ALA A 68 -4.14 -12.08 -9.18
CA ALA A 68 -2.82 -12.15 -8.57
C ALA A 68 -1.73 -11.81 -9.58
N PHE A 69 -0.76 -10.99 -9.18
CA PHE A 69 0.30 -10.46 -10.07
C PHE A 69 1.57 -10.14 -9.26
N ASP A 70 2.72 -10.06 -9.94
CA ASP A 70 3.96 -9.58 -9.33
C ASP A 70 4.05 -8.07 -9.53
N ALA A 71 4.40 -7.34 -8.47
CA ALA A 71 4.58 -5.89 -8.51
C ALA A 71 6.02 -5.53 -8.14
N ARG A 72 6.62 -4.59 -8.87
CA ARG A 72 7.90 -3.98 -8.48
C ARG A 72 7.70 -3.21 -7.17
N VAL A 73 8.63 -3.39 -6.24
CA VAL A 73 8.63 -2.73 -4.94
C VAL A 73 9.62 -1.57 -4.97
N GLU A 74 9.20 -0.42 -4.48
CA GLU A 74 10.05 0.76 -4.36
C GLU A 74 9.69 1.54 -3.09
N VAL A 75 10.68 1.84 -2.26
CA VAL A 75 10.50 2.82 -1.18
C VAL A 75 10.63 4.20 -1.80
N VAL A 76 9.60 5.02 -1.68
CA VAL A 76 9.60 6.35 -2.27
C VAL A 76 10.22 7.38 -1.33
N ASP A 77 10.83 8.41 -1.91
CA ASP A 77 11.04 9.66 -1.19
C ASP A 77 9.66 10.30 -0.93
N GLN A 78 9.29 10.38 0.34
CA GLN A 78 7.96 10.86 0.76
C GLN A 78 7.73 12.34 0.40
N ALA A 79 8.78 13.17 0.40
CA ALA A 79 8.66 14.58 0.04
C ALA A 79 8.47 14.73 -1.47
N ALA A 80 9.16 13.93 -2.27
CA ALA A 80 8.99 13.90 -3.72
C ALA A 80 7.63 13.29 -4.15
N ALA A 81 7.05 12.40 -3.34
CA ALA A 81 5.78 11.74 -3.59
C ALA A 81 4.61 12.31 -2.76
N ALA A 82 4.64 13.61 -2.45
CA ALA A 82 3.72 14.25 -1.50
C ALA A 82 2.23 13.98 -1.78
N ASP A 83 1.79 14.00 -3.04
CA ASP A 83 0.39 13.76 -3.41
C ASP A 83 -0.05 12.31 -3.15
N ALA A 84 0.81 11.33 -3.43
CA ALA A 84 0.55 9.92 -3.15
C ALA A 84 0.51 9.66 -1.63
N VAL A 85 1.43 10.29 -0.89
CA VAL A 85 1.48 10.21 0.58
C VAL A 85 0.24 10.84 1.19
N ALA A 86 -0.20 12.00 0.70
CA ALA A 86 -1.43 12.65 1.14
C ALA A 86 -2.69 11.82 0.81
N ALA A 87 -2.73 11.19 -0.35
CA ALA A 87 -3.81 10.26 -0.71
C ALA A 87 -3.85 9.05 0.24
N LEU A 88 -2.69 8.47 0.55
CA LEU A 88 -2.58 7.34 1.48
C LEU A 88 -2.99 7.74 2.90
N ALA A 89 -2.59 8.93 3.36
CA ALA A 89 -2.95 9.46 4.67
C ALA A 89 -4.47 9.61 4.84
N LYS A 90 -5.20 9.98 3.78
CA LYS A 90 -6.67 10.08 3.80
C LYS A 90 -7.36 8.74 4.03
N GLU A 91 -6.76 7.63 3.58
CA GLU A 91 -7.29 6.28 3.80
C GLU A 91 -7.02 5.74 5.22
N ARG A 92 -6.18 6.42 6.01
CA ARG A 92 -5.81 6.00 7.37
C ARG A 92 -6.82 6.48 8.42
N LEU A 93 -8.06 5.99 8.32
CA LEU A 93 -9.23 6.50 9.06
C LEU A 93 -9.12 6.44 10.61
N ASN A 94 -8.32 5.53 11.16
CA ASN A 94 -8.19 5.33 12.61
C ASN A 94 -6.92 5.96 13.20
N ALA A 95 -6.38 7.02 12.59
CA ALA A 95 -5.15 7.66 13.06
C ALA A 95 -5.41 8.42 14.38
N ARG A 96 -4.55 8.24 15.38
CA ARG A 96 -4.66 8.94 16.68
C ARG A 96 -4.49 10.45 16.55
N ASP A 97 -3.55 10.88 15.70
CA ASP A 97 -3.31 12.29 15.34
C ASP A 97 -3.13 12.35 13.82
N ALA A 98 -4.22 12.62 13.11
CA ALA A 98 -4.24 12.72 11.66
C ALA A 98 -3.48 13.97 11.15
N ALA A 99 -3.45 15.06 11.93
CA ALA A 99 -2.85 16.32 11.51
C ALA A 99 -1.32 16.22 11.35
N ARG A 100 -0.66 15.37 12.15
CA ARG A 100 0.79 15.11 12.06
C ARG A 100 1.14 13.74 11.46
N LEU A 101 0.21 13.08 10.78
CA LEU A 101 0.40 11.69 10.35
C LEU A 101 1.59 11.54 9.40
N THR A 102 1.66 12.36 8.36
CA THR A 102 2.74 12.32 7.36
C THR A 102 4.10 12.69 7.96
N ASP A 103 4.13 13.62 8.91
CA ASP A 103 5.36 13.96 9.64
C ASP A 103 5.88 12.74 10.42
N ARG A 104 5.00 11.99 11.10
CA ARG A 104 5.40 10.76 11.80
C ARG A 104 5.88 9.68 10.84
N TRP A 105 5.24 9.53 9.70
CA TRP A 105 5.68 8.59 8.67
C TRP A 105 7.07 8.93 8.15
N SER A 106 7.38 10.21 7.95
CA SER A 106 8.71 10.64 7.51
C SER A 106 9.83 10.25 8.48
N VAL A 107 9.52 10.10 9.77
CA VAL A 107 10.49 9.77 10.83
C VAL A 107 10.60 8.26 11.07
N SER A 108 9.50 7.53 10.98
CA SER A 108 9.41 6.17 11.53
C SER A 108 8.81 5.11 10.61
N SER A 109 8.36 5.49 9.41
CA SER A 109 7.72 4.57 8.47
C SER A 109 8.31 4.69 7.07
N ALA A 110 8.13 3.65 6.27
CA ALA A 110 8.42 3.67 4.84
C ALA A 110 7.11 3.70 4.06
N VAL A 111 7.00 4.62 3.10
CA VAL A 111 5.95 4.58 2.08
C VAL A 111 6.50 3.80 0.89
N VAL A 112 5.76 2.79 0.47
CA VAL A 112 6.16 1.86 -0.58
C VAL A 112 5.20 1.99 -1.75
N ARG A 113 5.78 2.17 -2.94
CA ARG A 113 5.11 2.08 -4.23
C ARG A 113 5.22 0.65 -4.76
N LEU A 114 4.08 0.08 -5.14
CA LEU A 114 3.98 -1.17 -5.87
C LEU A 114 3.47 -0.88 -7.29
N THR A 115 4.31 -1.14 -8.28
CA THR A 115 3.96 -1.00 -9.70
C THR A 115 3.66 -2.39 -10.27
N PRO A 116 2.43 -2.65 -10.73
CA PRO A 116 2.05 -3.92 -11.35
C PRO A 116 2.83 -4.26 -12.63
#